data_AF-A0A1U7J0R2-F1
#
_entry.id   AF-A0A1U7J0R2-F1
#
_cell.length_a   1.000
_cell.length_b   1.000
_cell.length_c   1.000
_cell.angle_alpha   90.00
_cell.angle_beta   90.00
_cell.angle_gamma   90.00
#
_symmetry.space_group_name_H-M   'P 1'
#
loop_
_entity.id
_entity.type
_entity.pdbx_description
1 polymer ?
#
loop_
_entity_poly.entity_id
_entity_poly.type
_entity_poly.pdbx_seq_one_letter_code
_entity_poly.pdbx_strand_id
1 'polypeptide(L)'
;MVINLAKSPLVRSIGGVGAIAAVLIGASYLATASDPAPEQTINQLSISPWQQGTDLGWQAAVAAQTAQTQADWQRVSDLWGQAIAALETVPATDANFAQAQAKAEQYRGNRAIASDRLAKASPAPSVPTAASDLQTALATAEPAFTFAPGPNARTVGRSADGLATVELGGDRATLVLPRSPQDKTLTMAQVVYANQFLALAAPETATQPWLLESLRDVQRNQPPTIPAEAPVTLSTGAESLSITVVTEP
;
A
#
# COMPACT_ATOMS: atom_id res chain seq x y z
N MET A 1 -6.63 -37.37 -51.91
CA MET A 1 -7.37 -37.24 -50.63
C MET A 1 -6.42 -36.57 -49.64
N VAL A 2 -6.54 -35.25 -49.48
CA VAL A 2 -5.62 -34.44 -48.66
C VAL A 2 -6.36 -34.08 -47.38
N ILE A 3 -5.89 -34.56 -46.24
CA ILE A 3 -6.39 -34.13 -44.93
C ILE A 3 -5.49 -32.99 -44.46
N ASN A 4 -5.99 -31.76 -44.65
CA ASN A 4 -5.60 -30.60 -43.87
C ASN A 4 -6.43 -30.62 -42.59
N LEU A 5 -5.82 -30.62 -41.40
CA LEU A 5 -6.49 -30.14 -40.20
C LEU A 5 -5.50 -29.62 -39.14
N ALA A 6 -5.74 -28.36 -38.78
CA ALA A 6 -5.35 -27.63 -37.56
C ALA A 6 -3.87 -27.31 -37.32
N LYS A 7 -3.42 -26.20 -37.91
CA LYS A 7 -2.50 -25.28 -37.23
C LYS A 7 -3.25 -24.65 -36.05
N SER A 8 -2.84 -24.98 -34.83
CA SER A 8 -3.25 -24.24 -33.62
C SER A 8 -2.37 -23.01 -33.45
N PRO A 9 -2.93 -21.79 -33.34
CA PRO A 9 -2.21 -20.66 -32.85
C PRO A 9 -2.64 -20.29 -31.42
N LEU A 10 -1.68 -19.73 -30.68
CA LEU A 10 -1.80 -18.91 -29.46
C LEU A 10 -1.76 -19.68 -28.13
N VAL A 11 -0.58 -19.80 -27.51
CA VAL A 11 0.21 -18.77 -26.78
C VAL A 11 -0.30 -18.58 -25.35
N ARG A 12 0.49 -19.14 -24.43
CA ARG A 12 0.67 -18.84 -23.00
C ARG A 12 -0.09 -17.59 -22.51
N SER A 13 -1.15 -17.80 -21.73
CA SER A 13 -1.58 -16.85 -20.69
C SER A 13 -0.91 -17.28 -19.38
N ILE A 14 0.33 -16.86 -19.20
CA ILE A 14 1.07 -16.98 -17.95
C ILE A 14 0.91 -15.63 -17.24
N GLY A 15 0.50 -15.66 -15.97
CA GLY A 15 0.68 -14.56 -15.03
C GLY A 15 -0.27 -13.38 -15.19
N GLY A 16 -1.55 -13.58 -14.87
CA GLY A 16 -2.46 -12.46 -14.62
C GLY A 16 -2.11 -11.76 -13.31
N VAL A 17 -1.14 -10.85 -13.36
CA VAL A 17 -0.94 -9.85 -12.33
C VAL A 17 -1.87 -8.67 -12.62
N GLY A 18 -2.46 -8.11 -11.56
CA GLY A 18 -2.74 -6.68 -11.55
C GLY A 18 -4.01 -6.16 -12.23
N ALA A 19 -5.18 -6.75 -11.96
CA ALA A 19 -6.43 -5.99 -12.09
C ALA A 19 -7.39 -6.37 -10.95
N ILE A 20 -7.05 -6.00 -9.71
CA ILE A 20 -8.15 -5.54 -8.85
C ILE A 20 -8.64 -4.30 -9.57
N ALA A 21 -9.88 -4.33 -10.06
CA ALA A 21 -10.54 -3.13 -10.51
C ALA A 21 -10.42 -2.12 -9.37
N ALA A 22 -9.50 -1.17 -9.52
CA ALA A 22 -9.59 0.11 -8.86
C ALA A 22 -10.90 0.70 -9.39
N VAL A 23 -12.02 0.33 -8.76
CA VAL A 23 -13.24 1.11 -8.86
C VAL A 23 -12.83 2.46 -8.32
N LEU A 24 -12.61 3.39 -9.23
CA LEU A 24 -12.40 4.80 -8.98
C LEU A 24 -13.41 5.23 -7.91
N ILE A 25 -12.96 5.43 -6.67
CA ILE A 25 -13.71 6.22 -5.70
C ILE A 25 -13.50 7.67 -6.13
N GLY A 26 -14.20 8.05 -7.19
CA GLY A 26 -14.27 9.40 -7.71
C GLY A 26 -15.41 10.17 -7.06
N ALA A 27 -15.05 11.30 -6.46
CA ALA A 27 -15.85 12.49 -6.20
C ALA A 27 -17.24 12.33 -5.53
N SER A 28 -17.30 12.63 -4.23
CA SER A 28 -18.47 13.25 -3.60
C SER A 28 -18.03 14.13 -2.42
N TYR A 29 -17.31 15.21 -2.74
CA TYR A 29 -17.18 16.36 -1.82
C TYR A 29 -17.94 17.53 -2.44
N LEU A 30 -19.22 17.66 -2.09
CA LEU A 30 -19.89 18.96 -2.12
C LEU A 30 -20.32 19.27 -0.70
N ALA A 31 -19.61 20.21 -0.09
CA ALA A 31 -19.94 20.80 1.19
C ALA A 31 -21.21 21.65 1.03
N THR A 32 -22.23 21.36 1.82
CA THR A 32 -23.30 22.32 2.09
C THR A 32 -23.05 22.86 3.49
N ALA A 33 -22.59 24.10 3.59
CA ALA A 33 -22.39 24.79 4.85
C ALA A 33 -23.74 25.26 5.40
N SER A 34 -24.03 24.94 6.64
CA SER A 34 -24.96 25.67 7.52
C SER A 34 -24.67 25.28 8.97
N ASP A 35 -24.29 26.26 9.78
CA ASP A 35 -24.06 26.19 11.24
C ASP A 35 -25.02 27.23 11.89
N PRO A 36 -25.41 27.15 13.19
CA PRO A 36 -24.48 27.25 14.32
C PRO A 36 -24.68 26.25 15.52
N ALA A 37 -23.54 25.77 16.04
CA ALA A 37 -23.05 25.53 17.43
C ALA A 37 -23.94 25.82 18.68
N PRO A 38 -23.63 25.30 19.90
CA PRO A 38 -22.35 24.74 20.38
C PRO A 38 -22.45 23.45 21.23
N GLU A 39 -21.30 23.05 21.81
CA GLU A 39 -21.06 22.00 22.83
C GLU A 39 -20.66 20.61 22.29
N GLN A 40 -19.35 20.36 22.19
CA GLN A 40 -18.64 19.18 22.73
C GLN A 40 -17.12 19.41 22.72
N THR A 41 -16.67 20.41 23.47
CA THR A 41 -15.27 20.55 23.86
C THR A 41 -15.01 19.50 24.94
N ILE A 42 -14.49 18.31 24.58
CA ILE A 42 -13.69 17.32 25.38
C ILE A 42 -13.53 15.96 24.63
N ASN A 43 -14.19 15.70 23.48
CA ASN A 43 -14.05 14.41 22.74
C ASN A 43 -12.88 14.35 21.71
N GLN A 44 -11.87 15.21 21.83
CA GLN A 44 -10.88 15.48 20.77
C GLN A 44 -9.74 14.46 20.57
N LEU A 45 -9.86 13.20 21.00
CA LEU A 45 -8.83 12.17 20.68
C LEU A 45 -9.37 10.80 20.25
N SER A 46 -10.69 10.63 20.16
CA SER A 46 -11.28 9.36 19.73
C SER A 46 -11.46 9.38 18.21
N ILE A 47 -10.64 8.62 17.47
CA ILE A 47 -10.88 8.37 16.03
C ILE A 47 -12.30 7.81 15.88
N SER A 48 -13.12 8.40 15.01
CA SER A 48 -14.50 7.90 14.85
C SER A 48 -14.50 6.53 14.18
N PRO A 49 -15.46 5.63 14.48
CA PRO A 49 -15.51 4.31 13.85
C PRO A 49 -15.64 4.36 12.33
N TRP A 50 -16.30 5.40 11.80
CA TRP A 50 -16.34 5.68 10.37
C TRP A 50 -14.94 5.92 9.81
N GLN A 51 -14.18 6.85 10.41
CA GLN A 51 -12.81 7.15 10.00
C GLN A 51 -11.94 5.91 10.09
N GLN A 52 -11.96 5.21 11.23
CA GLN A 52 -11.20 3.98 11.43
C GLN A 52 -11.52 2.93 10.36
N GLY A 53 -12.80 2.72 10.05
CA GLY A 53 -13.23 1.74 9.06
C GLY A 53 -12.81 2.09 7.64
N THR A 54 -12.99 3.34 7.22
CA THR A 54 -12.48 3.79 5.92
C THR A 54 -10.96 3.73 5.86
N ASP A 55 -10.32 3.91 7.02
CA ASP A 55 -8.88 3.98 7.11
C ASP A 55 -8.24 2.61 6.93
N LEU A 56 -8.76 1.60 7.62
CA LEU A 56 -8.41 0.19 7.45
C LEU A 56 -8.74 -0.32 6.04
N GLY A 57 -9.88 0.11 5.47
CA GLY A 57 -10.25 -0.26 4.11
C GLY A 57 -9.27 0.27 3.05
N TRP A 58 -8.76 1.50 3.25
CA TRP A 58 -7.69 2.04 2.42
C TRP A 58 -6.39 1.22 2.55
N GLN A 59 -5.98 0.89 3.78
CA GLN A 59 -4.80 0.05 4.03
C GLN A 59 -4.93 -1.32 3.36
N ALA A 60 -6.11 -1.95 3.45
CA ALA A 60 -6.39 -3.23 2.81
C ALA A 60 -6.24 -3.14 1.28
N ALA A 61 -6.75 -2.07 0.67
CA ALA A 61 -6.64 -1.84 -0.77
C ALA A 61 -5.18 -1.60 -1.22
N VAL A 62 -4.38 -0.87 -0.44
CA VAL A 62 -2.94 -0.69 -0.70
C VAL A 62 -2.21 -2.04 -0.62
N ALA A 63 -2.40 -2.78 0.48
CA ALA A 63 -1.76 -4.08 0.68
C ALA A 63 -2.13 -5.07 -0.43
N ALA A 64 -3.39 -5.05 -0.89
CA ALA A 64 -3.86 -5.94 -1.95
C ALA A 64 -3.20 -5.70 -3.31
N GLN A 65 -2.65 -4.50 -3.56
CA GLN A 65 -1.97 -4.19 -4.81
C GLN A 65 -0.60 -4.85 -4.93
N THR A 66 0.06 -5.13 -3.80
CA THR A 66 1.41 -5.72 -3.76
C THR A 66 1.41 -7.12 -3.17
N ALA A 67 0.25 -7.67 -2.80
CA ALA A 67 0.15 -8.97 -2.16
C ALA A 67 0.49 -10.09 -3.14
N GLN A 68 1.49 -10.90 -2.80
CA GLN A 68 1.95 -12.02 -3.63
C GLN A 68 1.83 -13.35 -2.89
N THR A 69 1.93 -13.32 -1.57
CA THR A 69 2.10 -14.51 -0.73
C THR A 69 0.86 -14.80 0.09
N GLN A 70 0.79 -16.02 0.63
CA GLN A 70 -0.25 -16.38 1.58
C GLN A 70 -0.29 -15.41 2.77
N ALA A 71 0.87 -15.01 3.30
CA ALA A 71 0.94 -14.05 4.41
C ALA A 71 0.40 -12.67 4.01
N ASP A 72 0.69 -12.19 2.79
CA ASP A 72 0.17 -10.92 2.30
C ASP A 72 -1.35 -10.95 2.15
N TRP A 73 -1.89 -12.01 1.52
CA TRP A 73 -3.34 -12.14 1.31
C TRP A 73 -4.09 -12.34 2.62
N GLN A 74 -3.48 -12.99 3.60
CA GLN A 74 -4.03 -13.09 4.95
C GLN A 74 -4.17 -11.70 5.56
N ARG A 75 -3.11 -10.90 5.51
CA ARG A 75 -3.12 -9.52 5.99
C ARG A 75 -4.18 -8.67 5.30
N VAL A 76 -4.32 -8.78 3.98
CA VAL A 76 -5.38 -8.07 3.23
C VAL A 76 -6.77 -8.46 3.77
N SER A 77 -7.01 -9.76 3.97
CA SER A 77 -8.29 -10.26 4.50
C SER A 77 -8.55 -9.75 5.92
N ASP A 78 -7.52 -9.70 6.76
CA ASP A 78 -7.62 -9.20 8.13
C ASP A 78 -7.90 -7.70 8.18
N LEU A 79 -7.23 -6.90 7.34
CA LEU A 79 -7.49 -5.46 7.24
C LEU A 79 -8.92 -5.18 6.77
N TRP A 80 -9.43 -5.92 5.77
CA TRP A 80 -10.84 -5.81 5.38
C TRP A 80 -11.78 -6.21 6.51
N GLY A 81 -11.47 -7.28 7.25
CA GLY A 81 -12.26 -7.73 8.41
C GLY A 81 -12.35 -6.65 9.49
N GLN A 82 -11.23 -6.04 9.84
CA GLN A 82 -11.19 -4.94 10.82
C GLN A 82 -11.93 -3.70 10.31
N ALA A 83 -11.81 -3.37 9.02
CA ALA A 83 -12.52 -2.26 8.41
C ALA A 83 -14.04 -2.43 8.50
N ILE A 84 -14.54 -3.63 8.16
CA ILE A 84 -15.95 -3.99 8.25
C ILE A 84 -16.44 -3.84 9.70
N ALA A 85 -15.70 -4.40 10.65
CA ALA A 85 -16.05 -4.34 12.07
C ALA A 85 -16.17 -2.87 12.55
N ALA A 86 -15.21 -2.01 12.21
CA ALA A 86 -15.27 -0.59 12.58
C ALA A 86 -16.49 0.12 11.95
N LEU A 87 -16.77 -0.11 10.67
CA LEU A 87 -17.94 0.49 9.98
C LEU A 87 -19.28 0.03 10.55
N GLU A 88 -19.37 -1.24 10.98
CA GLU A 88 -20.58 -1.79 11.61
C GLU A 88 -20.86 -1.18 12.99
N THR A 89 -19.84 -0.66 13.68
CA THR A 89 -20.01 0.01 14.98
C THR A 89 -20.41 1.48 14.88
N VAL A 90 -20.54 2.05 13.67
CA VAL A 90 -21.02 3.42 13.49
C VAL A 90 -22.46 3.54 14.03
N PRO A 91 -22.76 4.47 14.96
CA PRO A 91 -24.10 4.61 15.51
C PRO A 91 -25.14 5.01 14.46
N ALA A 92 -26.38 4.54 14.58
CA ALA A 92 -27.47 4.90 13.67
C ALA A 92 -27.80 6.41 13.65
N THR A 93 -27.39 7.15 14.69
CA THR A 93 -27.54 8.61 14.79
C THR A 93 -26.40 9.38 14.12
N ASP A 94 -25.32 8.71 13.73
CA ASP A 94 -24.19 9.35 13.03
C ASP A 94 -24.59 9.68 11.58
N ALA A 95 -24.20 10.86 11.11
CA ALA A 95 -24.48 11.31 9.74
C ALA A 95 -23.89 10.36 8.67
N ASN A 96 -22.84 9.61 9.00
CA ASN A 96 -22.20 8.66 8.10
C ASN A 96 -22.79 7.25 8.15
N PHE A 97 -23.78 6.97 9.01
CA PHE A 97 -24.29 5.60 9.23
C PHE A 97 -24.65 4.88 7.92
N ALA A 98 -25.48 5.50 7.07
CA ALA A 98 -25.90 4.90 5.82
C ALA A 98 -24.71 4.60 4.89
N GLN A 99 -23.72 5.49 4.84
CA GLN A 99 -22.51 5.30 4.04
C GLN A 99 -21.61 4.21 4.64
N ALA A 100 -21.53 4.12 5.98
CA ALA A 100 -20.78 3.11 6.70
C ALA A 100 -21.31 1.71 6.38
N GLN A 101 -22.62 1.51 6.47
CA GLN A 101 -23.25 0.23 6.15
C GLN A 101 -23.06 -0.16 4.68
N ALA A 102 -23.18 0.80 3.74
CA ALA A 102 -22.93 0.55 2.33
C ALA A 102 -21.46 0.15 2.05
N LYS A 103 -20.49 0.83 2.69
CA LYS A 103 -19.07 0.48 2.57
C LYS A 103 -18.74 -0.87 3.20
N ALA A 104 -19.35 -1.21 4.34
CA ALA A 104 -19.16 -2.51 4.98
C ALA A 104 -19.54 -3.65 4.03
N GLU A 105 -20.67 -3.52 3.30
CA GLU A 105 -21.07 -4.50 2.30
C GLU A 105 -20.06 -4.61 1.14
N GLN A 106 -19.60 -3.47 0.60
CA GLN A 106 -18.54 -3.48 -0.41
C GLN A 106 -17.27 -4.19 0.08
N TYR A 107 -16.88 -3.93 1.34
CA TYR A 107 -15.67 -4.50 1.93
C TYR A 107 -15.79 -6.00 2.18
N ARG A 108 -17.01 -6.52 2.47
CA ARG A 108 -17.25 -7.98 2.52
C ARG A 108 -16.91 -8.65 1.18
N GLY A 109 -17.32 -8.04 0.07
CA GLY A 109 -16.94 -8.50 -1.27
C GLY A 109 -15.42 -8.50 -1.49
N ASN A 110 -14.74 -7.43 -1.12
CA ASN A 110 -13.28 -7.34 -1.21
C ASN A 110 -12.56 -8.39 -0.34
N ARG A 111 -13.07 -8.62 0.87
CA ARG A 111 -12.56 -9.64 1.78
C ARG A 111 -12.72 -11.05 1.22
N ALA A 112 -13.86 -11.35 0.60
CA ALA A 112 -14.08 -12.63 -0.06
C ALA A 112 -13.04 -12.88 -1.17
N ILE A 113 -12.77 -11.87 -2.01
CA ILE A 113 -11.71 -11.94 -3.03
C ILE A 113 -10.34 -12.18 -2.38
N ALA A 114 -10.02 -11.50 -1.27
CA ALA A 114 -8.76 -11.70 -0.56
C ALA A 114 -8.62 -13.13 -0.02
N SER A 115 -9.70 -13.70 0.56
CA SER A 115 -9.74 -15.08 1.03
C SER A 115 -9.59 -16.11 -0.11
N ASP A 116 -10.20 -15.86 -1.26
CA ASP A 116 -10.03 -16.72 -2.45
C ASP A 116 -8.60 -16.71 -2.98
N ARG A 117 -7.92 -15.56 -2.90
CA ARG A 117 -6.52 -15.42 -3.28
C ARG A 117 -5.59 -16.06 -2.26
N LEU A 118 -5.88 -15.91 -0.97
CA LEU A 118 -5.17 -16.57 0.11
C LEU A 118 -5.10 -18.09 -0.12
N ALA A 119 -6.22 -18.71 -0.49
CA ALA A 119 -6.29 -20.15 -0.77
C ALA A 119 -5.45 -20.61 -1.97
N LYS A 120 -5.08 -19.69 -2.88
CA LYS A 120 -4.32 -19.96 -4.11
C LYS A 120 -2.87 -19.49 -4.03
N ALA A 121 -2.55 -18.68 -3.04
CA ALA A 121 -1.24 -18.06 -2.90
C ALA A 121 -0.20 -19.09 -2.46
N SER A 122 1.03 -18.89 -2.92
CA SER A 122 2.16 -19.69 -2.47
C SER A 122 2.64 -19.21 -1.09
N PRO A 123 3.25 -20.10 -0.27
CA PRO A 123 3.92 -19.70 0.95
C PRO A 123 5.03 -18.68 0.65
N ALA A 124 5.39 -17.87 1.66
CA ALA A 124 6.26 -16.72 1.50
C ALA A 124 7.61 -17.08 0.85
N PRO A 125 8.12 -16.26 -0.09
CA PRO A 125 9.49 -16.35 -0.54
C PRO A 125 10.43 -16.00 0.63
N SER A 126 11.64 -16.53 0.57
CA SER A 126 12.69 -16.21 1.52
C SER A 126 12.95 -14.70 1.54
N VAL A 127 13.12 -14.14 2.74
CA VAL A 127 13.50 -12.73 2.90
C VAL A 127 14.85 -12.51 2.22
N PRO A 128 14.99 -11.48 1.35
CA PRO A 128 16.27 -11.13 0.77
C PRO A 128 17.24 -10.77 1.90
N THR A 129 18.38 -11.46 2.00
CA THR A 129 19.37 -11.21 3.06
C THR A 129 20.55 -10.39 2.56
N ALA A 130 20.85 -10.40 1.25
CA ALA A 130 21.85 -9.53 0.65
C ALA A 130 21.23 -8.38 -0.17
N ALA A 131 21.98 -7.27 -0.32
CA ALA A 131 21.58 -6.16 -1.20
C ALA A 131 21.34 -6.60 -2.66
N SER A 132 22.11 -7.59 -3.15
CA SER A 132 21.90 -8.20 -4.47
C SER A 132 20.58 -8.96 -4.56
N ASP A 133 20.18 -9.65 -3.49
CA ASP A 133 18.90 -10.37 -3.44
C ASP A 133 17.74 -9.37 -3.42
N LEU A 134 17.87 -8.27 -2.68
CA LEU A 134 16.88 -7.20 -2.66
C LEU A 134 16.76 -6.52 -4.04
N GLN A 135 17.88 -6.31 -4.74
CA GLN A 135 17.88 -5.83 -6.12
C GLN A 135 17.09 -6.77 -7.04
N THR A 136 17.35 -8.08 -6.98
CA THR A 136 16.63 -9.07 -7.78
C THR A 136 15.15 -9.12 -7.42
N ALA A 137 14.81 -9.05 -6.14
CA ALA A 137 13.44 -9.04 -5.68
C ALA A 137 12.67 -7.81 -6.20
N LEU A 138 13.23 -6.60 -6.06
CA LEU A 138 12.63 -5.36 -6.56
C LEU A 138 12.55 -5.29 -8.08
N ALA A 139 13.47 -5.94 -8.79
CA ALA A 139 13.43 -6.03 -10.25
C ALA A 139 12.35 -6.99 -10.77
N THR A 140 11.94 -7.98 -9.96
CA THR A 140 10.96 -9.01 -10.33
C THR A 140 9.56 -8.73 -9.79
N ALA A 141 9.47 -7.98 -8.70
CA ALA A 141 8.19 -7.62 -8.09
C ALA A 141 7.44 -6.58 -8.94
N GLU A 142 6.12 -6.54 -8.83
CA GLU A 142 5.29 -5.54 -9.51
C GLU A 142 4.76 -4.50 -8.52
N PRO A 143 4.89 -3.19 -8.81
CA PRO A 143 5.62 -2.60 -9.95
C PRO A 143 7.16 -2.81 -9.89
N ALA A 144 7.78 -3.05 -11.05
CA ALA A 144 9.18 -3.40 -11.15
C ALA A 144 10.13 -2.20 -11.21
N PHE A 145 11.34 -2.37 -10.68
CA PHE A 145 12.44 -1.42 -10.77
C PHE A 145 13.48 -1.87 -11.80
N THR A 146 13.93 -0.93 -12.64
CA THR A 146 15.08 -1.14 -13.52
C THR A 146 16.33 -0.56 -12.86
N PHE A 147 17.35 -1.40 -12.66
CA PHE A 147 18.57 -1.02 -11.94
C PHE A 147 19.73 -0.70 -12.88
N ALA A 148 20.49 0.33 -12.52
CA ALA A 148 21.73 0.71 -13.17
C ALA A 148 22.79 1.10 -12.12
N PRO A 149 24.10 0.97 -12.43
CA PRO A 149 25.14 1.53 -11.58
C PRO A 149 24.97 3.05 -11.41
N GLY A 150 25.09 3.52 -10.18
CA GLY A 150 25.02 4.93 -9.80
C GLY A 150 26.34 5.46 -9.24
N PRO A 151 26.37 6.72 -8.79
CA PRO A 151 27.57 7.31 -8.18
C PRO A 151 27.92 6.60 -6.86
N ASN A 152 29.20 6.70 -6.46
CA ASN A 152 29.70 6.20 -5.16
C ASN A 152 29.45 4.71 -4.91
N ALA A 153 29.58 3.87 -5.94
CA ALA A 153 29.35 2.42 -5.89
C ALA A 153 27.94 2.02 -5.40
N ARG A 154 26.95 2.90 -5.58
CA ARG A 154 25.54 2.58 -5.35
C ARG A 154 24.91 1.96 -6.59
N THR A 155 23.93 1.10 -6.41
CA THR A 155 23.04 0.66 -7.47
C THR A 155 21.73 1.45 -7.36
N VAL A 156 21.26 2.03 -8.46
CA VAL A 156 20.05 2.85 -8.49
C VAL A 156 18.98 2.16 -9.33
N GLY A 157 17.86 1.83 -8.70
CA GLY A 157 16.64 1.33 -9.31
C GLY A 157 15.67 2.46 -9.60
N ARG A 158 15.03 2.46 -10.77
CA ARG A 158 13.97 3.42 -11.11
C ARG A 158 12.71 2.69 -11.55
N SER A 159 11.56 3.18 -11.09
CA SER A 159 10.28 2.73 -11.62
C SER A 159 10.06 3.27 -13.04
N ALA A 160 9.33 2.53 -13.86
CA ALA A 160 9.07 2.90 -15.26
C ALA A 160 8.26 4.20 -15.39
N ASP A 161 7.42 4.51 -14.40
CA ASP A 161 6.60 5.72 -14.34
C ASP A 161 7.32 6.92 -13.70
N GLY A 162 8.56 6.74 -13.22
CA GLY A 162 9.34 7.79 -12.56
C GLY A 162 8.82 8.20 -11.17
N LEU A 163 7.85 7.47 -10.61
CA LEU A 163 7.26 7.78 -9.30
C LEU A 163 8.07 7.25 -8.11
N ALA A 164 9.10 6.45 -8.35
CA ALA A 164 9.94 5.88 -7.31
C ALA A 164 11.38 5.66 -7.80
N THR A 165 12.34 5.92 -6.91
CA THR A 165 13.75 5.58 -7.10
C THR A 165 14.25 4.84 -5.86
N VAL A 166 14.97 3.74 -6.03
CA VAL A 166 15.61 3.00 -4.96
C VAL A 166 17.12 3.13 -5.10
N GLU A 167 17.80 3.50 -4.02
CA GLU A 167 19.25 3.47 -3.92
C GLU A 167 19.67 2.33 -3.00
N LEU A 168 20.50 1.43 -3.53
CA LEU A 168 21.08 0.31 -2.79
C LEU A 168 22.59 0.57 -2.65
N GLY A 169 23.11 0.49 -1.43
CA GLY A 169 24.55 0.63 -1.19
C GLY A 169 24.96 0.31 0.24
N GLY A 170 26.01 -0.49 0.38
CA GLY A 170 26.48 -0.98 1.68
C GLY A 170 25.40 -1.80 2.39
N ASP A 171 25.16 -1.45 3.65
CA ASP A 171 24.14 -2.00 4.54
C ASP A 171 22.82 -1.21 4.50
N ARG A 172 22.57 -0.44 3.44
CA ARG A 172 21.38 0.44 3.36
C ARG A 172 20.67 0.33 2.03
N ALA A 173 19.35 0.35 2.12
CA ALA A 173 18.45 0.61 1.01
C ALA A 173 17.62 1.86 1.30
N THR A 174 17.49 2.75 0.31
CA THR A 174 16.69 3.97 0.44
C THR A 174 15.74 4.10 -0.73
N LEU A 175 14.44 4.13 -0.45
CA LEU A 175 13.42 4.52 -1.41
C LEU A 175 13.23 6.04 -1.36
N VAL A 176 13.17 6.66 -2.53
CA VAL A 176 12.88 8.08 -2.73
C VAL A 176 11.61 8.20 -3.59
N LEU A 177 10.63 8.89 -3.05
CA LEU A 177 9.36 9.19 -3.70
C LEU A 177 9.27 10.70 -3.95
N PRO A 178 9.33 11.17 -5.20
CA PRO A 178 9.23 12.59 -5.52
C PRO A 178 7.86 13.14 -5.11
N ARG A 179 7.81 14.30 -4.48
CA ARG A 179 6.58 14.98 -4.09
C ARG A 179 6.39 16.20 -4.98
N SER A 180 5.14 16.45 -5.40
CA SER A 180 4.85 17.68 -6.12
C SER A 180 5.10 18.89 -5.20
N PRO A 181 5.85 19.91 -5.65
CA PRO A 181 6.07 21.14 -4.86
C PRO A 181 4.77 21.85 -4.50
N GLN A 182 3.73 21.66 -5.33
CA GLN A 182 2.43 22.29 -5.19
C GLN A 182 1.54 21.55 -4.19
N ASP A 183 1.48 20.23 -4.29
CA ASP A 183 0.50 19.45 -3.50
C ASP A 183 1.10 18.74 -2.29
N LYS A 184 2.42 18.57 -2.19
CA LYS A 184 3.13 17.85 -1.10
C LYS A 184 2.54 16.48 -0.73
N THR A 185 1.45 15.99 -1.30
CA THR A 185 0.82 14.72 -0.93
C THR A 185 1.41 13.58 -1.75
N LEU A 186 1.49 12.38 -1.16
CA LEU A 186 1.81 11.17 -1.92
C LEU A 186 0.60 10.71 -2.74
N THR A 187 0.85 10.30 -3.97
CA THR A 187 -0.17 9.60 -4.77
C THR A 187 -0.36 8.17 -4.26
N MET A 188 -1.47 7.54 -4.61
CA MET A 188 -1.70 6.13 -4.26
C MET A 188 -0.60 5.22 -4.81
N ALA A 189 -0.16 5.45 -6.05
CA ALA A 189 0.92 4.68 -6.66
C ALA A 189 2.22 4.77 -5.84
N GLN A 190 2.53 5.95 -5.29
CA GLN A 190 3.71 6.14 -4.44
C GLN A 190 3.60 5.40 -3.11
N VAL A 191 2.40 5.34 -2.53
CA VAL A 191 2.16 4.52 -1.33
C VAL A 191 2.33 3.03 -1.64
N VAL A 192 1.91 2.57 -2.83
CA VAL A 192 2.13 1.19 -3.30
C VAL A 192 3.62 0.89 -3.42
N TYR A 193 4.42 1.78 -4.03
CA TYR A 193 5.88 1.64 -4.08
C TYR A 193 6.51 1.58 -2.67
N ALA A 194 6.06 2.45 -1.75
CA ALA A 194 6.53 2.42 -0.37
C ALA A 194 6.25 1.07 0.31
N ASN A 195 5.01 0.59 0.21
CA ASN A 195 4.60 -0.66 0.83
C ASN A 195 5.37 -1.87 0.25
N GLN A 196 5.53 -1.92 -1.08
CA GLN A 196 6.30 -2.97 -1.75
C GLN A 196 7.77 -2.96 -1.31
N PHE A 197 8.40 -1.79 -1.30
CA PHE A 197 9.78 -1.64 -0.86
C PHE A 197 9.97 -2.14 0.58
N LEU A 198 9.08 -1.73 1.49
CA LEU A 198 9.13 -2.12 2.89
C LEU A 198 8.88 -3.62 3.08
N ALA A 199 7.93 -4.20 2.35
CA ALA A 199 7.67 -5.64 2.38
C ALA A 199 8.89 -6.48 1.98
N LEU A 200 9.72 -5.98 1.06
CA LEU A 200 10.91 -6.68 0.58
C LEU A 200 12.15 -6.38 1.43
N ALA A 201 12.33 -5.13 1.86
CA ALA A 201 13.56 -4.68 2.52
C ALA A 201 13.50 -4.75 4.05
N ALA A 202 12.30 -4.74 4.66
CA ALA A 202 12.09 -4.88 6.10
C ALA A 202 10.73 -5.52 6.38
N PRO A 203 10.55 -6.82 6.07
CA PRO A 203 9.25 -7.50 6.14
C PRO A 203 8.62 -7.44 7.54
N GLU A 204 9.43 -7.54 8.60
CA GLU A 204 8.94 -7.41 9.97
C GLU A 204 8.33 -6.03 10.23
N THR A 205 8.96 -4.97 9.72
CA THR A 205 8.41 -3.61 9.84
C THR A 205 7.21 -3.42 8.95
N ALA A 206 7.21 -4.01 7.75
CA ALA A 206 6.09 -3.93 6.84
C ALA A 206 4.80 -4.38 7.51
N THR A 207 4.84 -5.43 8.36
CA THR A 207 3.67 -5.94 9.11
C THR A 207 3.13 -5.00 10.18
N GLN A 208 3.88 -3.98 10.59
CA GLN A 208 3.48 -3.10 11.66
C GLN A 208 2.37 -2.13 11.24
N PRO A 209 1.33 -1.92 12.07
CA PRO A 209 0.21 -1.04 11.72
C PRO A 209 0.59 0.45 11.65
N TRP A 210 1.57 0.89 12.44
CA TRP A 210 2.01 2.29 12.48
C TRP A 210 2.63 2.77 11.16
N LEU A 211 3.15 1.85 10.34
CA LEU A 211 3.85 2.17 9.11
C LEU A 211 2.90 2.70 8.02
N LEU A 212 1.78 2.01 7.82
CA LEU A 212 0.77 2.46 6.86
C LEU A 212 0.12 3.77 7.31
N GLU A 213 -0.05 3.96 8.63
CA GLU A 213 -0.54 5.22 9.18
C GLU A 213 0.49 6.34 8.95
N SER A 214 1.79 6.08 9.13
CA SER A 214 2.84 7.05 8.82
C SER A 214 2.85 7.46 7.34
N LEU A 215 2.73 6.50 6.42
CA LEU A 215 2.64 6.80 4.98
C LEU A 215 1.40 7.63 4.64
N ARG A 216 0.31 7.36 5.37
CA ARG A 216 -0.93 8.11 5.24
C ARG A 216 -0.81 9.53 5.80
N ASP A 217 -0.17 9.71 6.94
CA ASP A 217 0.14 11.03 7.49
C ASP A 217 0.87 11.83 6.42
N VAL A 218 1.92 11.25 5.80
CA VAL A 218 2.63 11.92 4.70
C VAL A 218 1.71 12.20 3.51
N GLN A 219 0.82 11.28 3.16
CA GLN A 219 -0.19 11.51 2.11
C GLN A 219 -1.14 12.66 2.45
N ARG A 220 -1.54 12.80 3.71
CA ARG A 220 -2.36 13.91 4.23
C ARG A 220 -1.54 15.20 4.48
N ASN A 221 -0.25 15.18 4.14
CA ASN A 221 0.70 16.25 4.44
C ASN A 221 0.80 16.57 5.95
N GLN A 222 0.69 15.53 6.78
CA GLN A 222 0.90 15.54 8.22
C GLN A 222 2.27 14.93 8.55
N PRO A 223 2.88 15.29 9.70
CA PRO A 223 4.12 14.65 10.15
C PRO A 223 3.91 13.15 10.39
N PRO A 224 4.79 12.27 9.88
CA PRO A 224 4.68 10.83 10.11
C PRO A 224 4.91 10.48 11.58
N THR A 225 4.09 9.57 12.11
CA THR A 225 4.22 9.08 13.48
C THR A 225 5.05 7.79 13.54
N ILE A 226 6.36 7.92 13.81
CA ILE A 226 7.31 6.79 13.82
C ILE A 226 7.74 6.47 15.26
N PRO A 227 7.68 5.21 15.71
CA PRO A 227 8.26 4.80 16.99
C PRO A 227 9.77 5.07 17.05
N ALA A 228 10.28 5.51 18.20
CA ALA A 228 11.69 5.86 18.37
C ALA A 228 12.67 4.70 18.08
N GLU A 229 12.22 3.45 18.23
CA GLU A 229 13.00 2.23 18.02
C GLU A 229 12.73 1.56 16.66
N ALA A 230 12.03 2.23 15.74
CA ALA A 230 11.75 1.66 14.43
C ALA A 230 13.05 1.43 13.64
N PRO A 231 13.25 0.26 13.01
CA PRO A 231 14.42 -0.02 12.16
C PRO A 231 14.36 0.68 10.79
N VAL A 232 13.40 1.60 10.63
CA VAL A 232 13.13 2.35 9.39
C VAL A 232 13.10 3.83 9.72
N THR A 233 13.78 4.62 8.90
CA THR A 233 13.71 6.09 8.96
C THR A 233 12.83 6.61 7.83
N LEU A 234 11.81 7.41 8.14
CA LEU A 234 11.08 8.18 7.14
C LEU A 234 11.46 9.66 7.27
N SER A 235 11.93 10.27 6.18
CA SER A 235 12.31 11.67 6.12
C SER A 235 11.48 12.39 5.08
N THR A 236 10.74 13.42 5.51
CA THR A 236 9.90 14.23 4.62
C THR A 236 10.63 15.53 4.25
N GLY A 237 11.09 15.60 3.01
CA GLY A 237 11.62 16.81 2.40
C GLY A 237 10.53 17.63 1.69
N ALA A 238 10.91 18.82 1.23
CA ALA A 238 10.03 19.68 0.42
C ALA A 238 9.66 19.06 -0.93
N GLU A 239 10.57 18.28 -1.52
CA GLU A 239 10.44 17.73 -2.88
C GLU A 239 10.39 16.20 -2.91
N SER A 240 10.56 15.53 -1.76
CA SER A 240 10.54 14.07 -1.71
C SER A 240 10.20 13.52 -0.32
N LEU A 241 9.73 12.29 -0.29
CA LEU A 241 9.76 11.42 0.88
C LEU A 241 10.91 10.43 0.67
N SER A 242 11.75 10.23 1.69
CA SER A 242 12.75 9.17 1.71
C SER A 242 12.43 8.15 2.80
N ILE A 243 12.53 6.87 2.47
CA ILE A 243 12.37 5.74 3.40
C ILE A 243 13.68 4.95 3.38
N THR A 244 14.38 4.93 4.50
CA THR A 244 15.67 4.24 4.63
C THR A 244 15.54 3.07 5.59
N VAL A 245 16.10 1.94 5.17
CA VAL A 245 16.18 0.67 5.91
C VAL A 245 17.63 0.24 5.97
N VAL A 246 18.04 -0.27 7.13
CA VAL A 246 19.31 -0.96 7.30
C VAL A 246 19.09 -2.40 6.86
N THR A 247 19.79 -2.82 5.82
CA THR A 247 19.82 -4.22 5.38
C THR A 247 20.92 -4.91 6.18
N GLU A 248 20.58 -5.94 6.96
CA GLU A 248 21.59 -6.70 7.71
C GLU A 248 22.71 -7.22 6.77
N PRO A 249 23.97 -7.26 7.24
CA PRO A 249 25.14 -7.63 6.43
C PRO A 249 25.22 -9.12 6.09
#